data_AF-A0A836CZV8-F1
#
_entry.id   AF-A0A836CZV8-F1
#
_cell.length_a   1.000
_cell.length_b   1.000
_cell.length_c   1.000
_cell.angle_alpha   90.00
_cell.angle_beta   90.00
_cell.angle_gamma   90.00
#
_symmetry.space_group_name_H-M   'P 1'
#
loop_
_entity.id
_entity.type
_entity.pdbx_description
1 polymer ?
#
loop_
_entity_poly.entity_id
_entity_poly.type
_entity_poly.pdbx_seq_one_letter_code
_entity_poly.pdbx_strand_id
1 'polypeptide(L)'
;MCCRYREDLMAGIIIAGWDPQEGGQVYSVPMEGMMVRQPFAIRGSGSSYIYGYVDATYREGMTKEECLQFTANALALAMEQDGSSGGVIRLAAIAEPGVEWQVLLGDQIPKFTIATLPPL
;
A
#
# COMPACT_ATOMS: atom_id res chain seq x y z
N MET A 1 21.23 7.95 2.63
CA MET A 1 21.58 6.85 3.57
C MET A 1 21.59 5.51 2.82
N CYS A 2 20.47 5.10 2.20
CA CYS A 2 20.33 3.81 1.50
C CYS A 2 21.40 3.54 0.42
N CYS A 3 21.75 4.53 -0.42
CA CYS A 3 22.79 4.31 -1.45
C CYS A 3 24.19 4.11 -0.86
N ARG A 4 24.49 4.76 0.27
CA ARG A 4 25.83 4.77 0.88
C ARG A 4 26.14 3.51 1.66
N TYR A 5 25.11 2.90 2.26
CA TYR A 5 25.21 1.69 3.08
C TYR A 5 24.42 0.54 2.47
N ARG A 6 24.33 0.47 1.14
CA ARG A 6 23.48 -0.49 0.41
C ARG A 6 23.85 -1.96 0.70
N GLU A 7 25.11 -2.22 1.08
CA GLU A 7 25.63 -3.56 1.39
C GLU A 7 25.43 -3.93 2.88
N ASP A 8 25.16 -2.94 3.73
CA ASP A 8 24.97 -3.10 5.18
C ASP A 8 23.50 -2.91 5.61
N LEU A 9 22.63 -2.45 4.72
CA LEU A 9 21.22 -2.14 5.01
C LEU A 9 20.27 -2.94 4.12
N MET A 10 19.36 -3.67 4.76
CA MET A 10 18.20 -4.26 4.08
C MET A 10 16.98 -3.35 4.29
N ALA A 11 16.92 -2.25 3.54
CA ALA A 11 15.87 -1.23 3.68
C ALA A 11 15.19 -0.95 2.34
N GLY A 12 13.89 -1.21 2.29
CA GLY A 12 13.01 -0.78 1.22
C GLY A 12 12.02 0.24 1.75
N ILE A 13 12.03 1.45 1.20
CA ILE A 13 11.25 2.57 1.74
C ILE A 13 10.25 3.06 0.69
N ILE A 14 9.04 3.38 1.14
CA ILE A 14 8.09 4.20 0.40
C ILE A 14 8.01 5.53 1.14
N ILE A 15 8.15 6.63 0.40
CA ILE A 15 8.03 7.99 0.91
C ILE A 15 6.79 8.57 0.25
N ALA A 16 5.81 8.97 1.05
CA ALA A 16 4.61 9.63 0.56
C ALA A 16 4.36 10.90 1.38
N GLY A 17 3.86 11.95 0.73
CA GLY A 17 3.61 13.22 1.38
C GLY A 17 2.89 14.19 0.48
N TRP A 18 2.64 15.38 1.03
CA TRP A 18 2.03 16.49 0.32
C TRP A 18 2.86 17.75 0.61
N ASP A 19 3.05 18.57 -0.42
CA ASP A 19 3.61 19.91 -0.26
C ASP A 19 2.85 20.94 -1.13
N PRO A 20 2.97 22.26 -0.84
CA PRO A 20 2.24 23.29 -1.56
C PRO A 20 2.71 23.53 -3.01
N GLN A 21 3.87 23.03 -3.43
CA GLN A 21 4.44 23.29 -4.77
C GLN A 21 4.02 22.22 -5.77
N GLU A 22 4.16 20.96 -5.37
CA GLU A 22 4.02 19.77 -6.22
C GLU A 22 2.83 18.90 -5.82
N GLY A 23 2.14 19.24 -4.73
CA GLY A 23 0.99 18.51 -4.22
C GLY A 23 1.38 17.14 -3.66
N GLY A 24 0.46 16.17 -3.80
CA GLY A 24 0.67 14.80 -3.33
C GLY A 24 1.68 14.04 -4.16
N GLN A 25 2.66 13.41 -3.52
CA GLN A 25 3.74 12.66 -4.17
C GLN A 25 4.01 11.32 -3.48
N VAL A 26 4.38 10.33 -4.28
CA VAL A 26 4.85 9.02 -3.81
C VAL A 26 6.18 8.69 -4.50
N TYR A 27 7.16 8.31 -3.69
CA TYR A 27 8.49 7.89 -4.11
C TYR A 27 8.80 6.50 -3.56
N SER A 28 9.28 5.62 -4.43
CA SER A 28 9.80 4.31 -4.05
C SER A 28 11.32 4.35 -4.02
N VAL A 29 11.89 3.91 -2.90
CA VAL A 29 13.34 3.75 -2.71
C VAL A 29 13.61 2.27 -2.45
N PRO A 30 13.93 1.48 -3.50
CA PRO A 30 14.28 0.09 -3.33
C PRO A 30 15.69 -0.07 -2.74
N MET A 31 16.07 -1.31 -2.47
CA MET A 31 17.28 -1.63 -1.70
C MET A 31 18.55 -1.13 -2.40
N GLU A 32 18.49 -1.04 -3.73
CA GLU A 32 19.54 -0.51 -4.60
C GLU A 32 19.76 1.01 -4.40
N GLY A 33 18.84 1.68 -3.72
CA GLY A 33 18.95 3.09 -3.33
C GLY A 33 18.56 4.08 -4.41
N MET A 34 18.04 3.64 -5.55
CA MET A 34 17.42 4.55 -6.53
C MET A 34 16.16 5.20 -5.94
N MET A 35 15.74 6.33 -6.50
CA MET A 35 14.52 7.03 -6.07
C MET A 35 13.66 7.29 -7.30
N VAL A 36 12.43 6.77 -7.29
CA VAL A 36 11.51 6.86 -8.44
C VAL A 36 10.17 7.39 -7.98
N ARG A 37 9.68 8.46 -8.63
CA ARG A 37 8.32 8.99 -8.45
C ARG A 37 7.33 8.06 -9.17
N GLN A 38 6.28 7.63 -8.48
CA GLN A 38 5.27 6.72 -9.02
C GLN A 38 3.87 7.21 -8.62
N PRO A 39 2.80 6.90 -9.39
CA PRO A 39 1.43 7.21 -9.00
C PRO A 39 0.99 6.46 -7.73
N PHE A 40 1.49 5.23 -7.56
CA PHE A 40 1.36 4.43 -6.36
C PHE A 40 2.59 3.54 -6.21
N ALA A 41 2.85 3.03 -5.00
CA ALA A 41 3.93 2.10 -4.74
C ALA A 41 3.45 0.99 -3.79
N ILE A 42 3.86 -0.25 -4.08
CA ILE A 42 3.65 -1.40 -3.21
C ILE A 42 5.00 -2.02 -2.85
N ARG A 43 5.12 -2.52 -1.62
CA ARG A 43 6.37 -3.10 -1.10
C ARG A 43 6.08 -4.03 0.07
N GLY A 44 6.98 -4.98 0.31
CA GLY A 44 6.90 -5.99 1.38
C GLY A 44 6.84 -7.39 0.80
N SER A 45 6.86 -8.42 1.64
CA SER A 45 6.70 -9.81 1.20
C SER A 45 5.35 -10.05 0.51
N GLY A 46 4.30 -9.40 1.02
CA GLY A 46 2.93 -9.55 0.51
C GLY A 46 2.63 -8.80 -0.79
N SER A 47 3.53 -7.92 -1.28
CA SER A 47 3.24 -7.13 -2.48
C SER A 47 3.16 -7.98 -3.75
N SER A 48 3.84 -9.13 -3.78
CA SER A 48 3.83 -10.06 -4.91
C SER A 48 2.43 -10.59 -5.25
N TYR A 49 1.57 -10.79 -4.25
CA TYR A 49 0.22 -11.35 -4.42
C TYR A 49 -0.79 -10.37 -5.01
N ILE A 50 -0.48 -9.07 -5.00
CA ILE A 50 -1.45 -8.02 -5.31
C ILE A 50 -1.13 -7.21 -6.57
N TYR A 51 -0.04 -7.53 -7.29
CA TYR A 51 0.29 -6.86 -8.57
C TYR A 51 -0.89 -6.85 -9.54
N GLY A 52 -1.50 -8.00 -9.78
CA GLY A 52 -2.65 -8.08 -10.69
C GLY A 52 -3.87 -7.28 -10.21
N TYR A 53 -4.09 -7.20 -8.89
CA TYR A 53 -5.18 -6.41 -8.32
C TYR A 53 -4.95 -4.91 -8.50
N VAL A 54 -3.76 -4.42 -8.13
CA VAL A 54 -3.46 -2.99 -8.18
C VAL A 54 -3.42 -2.48 -9.62
N ASP A 55 -2.85 -3.25 -10.55
CA ASP A 55 -2.80 -2.87 -11.96
C ASP A 55 -4.19 -2.84 -12.60
N ALA A 56 -5.09 -3.76 -12.23
CA ALA A 56 -6.45 -3.80 -12.77
C ALA A 56 -7.40 -2.79 -12.13
N THR A 57 -7.16 -2.40 -10.87
CA THR A 57 -8.10 -1.58 -10.08
C THR A 57 -7.68 -0.12 -10.01
N TYR A 58 -6.39 0.18 -10.20
CA TYR A 58 -5.89 1.55 -10.17
C TYR A 58 -6.54 2.40 -11.27
N ARG A 59 -6.90 3.63 -10.90
CA ARG A 59 -7.53 4.64 -11.75
C ARG A 59 -6.94 5.99 -11.39
N GLU A 60 -6.62 6.80 -12.38
CA GLU A 60 -6.19 8.17 -12.15
C GLU A 60 -7.34 9.01 -11.59
N GLY A 61 -7.03 9.97 -10.71
CA GLY A 61 -8.02 10.90 -10.16
C GLY A 61 -8.97 10.29 -9.13
N MET A 62 -8.60 9.20 -8.46
CA MET A 62 -9.37 8.68 -7.33
C MET A 62 -9.55 9.73 -6.23
N THR A 63 -10.75 9.76 -5.67
CA THR A 63 -11.06 10.50 -4.44
C THR A 63 -10.32 9.91 -3.24
N LYS A 64 -10.25 10.67 -2.14
CA LYS A 64 -9.64 10.22 -0.88
C LYS A 64 -10.28 8.90 -0.41
N GLU A 65 -11.59 8.82 -0.46
CA GLU A 65 -12.37 7.66 -0.02
C GLU A 65 -12.11 6.44 -0.91
N GLU A 66 -12.02 6.63 -2.23
CA GLU A 66 -11.66 5.58 -3.17
C GLU A 66 -10.22 5.08 -2.94
N CYS A 67 -9.27 5.98 -2.68
CA CYS A 67 -7.88 5.63 -2.35
C CYS A 67 -7.77 4.83 -1.05
N LEU A 68 -8.51 5.22 -0.01
CA LEU A 68 -8.57 4.50 1.26
C LEU A 68 -9.16 3.09 1.05
N GLN A 69 -10.24 2.97 0.29
CA GLN A 69 -10.85 1.68 -0.01
C GLN A 69 -9.93 0.79 -0.86
N PHE A 70 -9.30 1.36 -1.89
CA PHE A 70 -8.33 0.67 -2.75
C PHE A 70 -7.18 0.10 -1.92
N THR A 71 -6.62 0.90 -1.02
CA THR A 71 -5.50 0.50 -0.15
C THR A 71 -5.93 -0.56 0.86
N ALA A 72 -7.11 -0.40 1.49
CA ALA A 72 -7.65 -1.39 2.42
C ALA A 72 -7.88 -2.75 1.74
N ASN A 73 -8.44 -2.76 0.53
CA ASN A 73 -8.67 -3.97 -0.24
C ASN A 73 -7.36 -4.64 -0.64
N ALA A 74 -6.39 -3.88 -1.16
CA ALA A 74 -5.09 -4.41 -1.55
C ALA A 74 -4.35 -5.04 -0.36
N LEU A 75 -4.33 -4.37 0.79
CA LEU A 75 -3.69 -4.91 1.99
C LEU A 75 -4.42 -6.15 2.53
N ALA A 76 -5.75 -6.16 2.53
CA ALA A 76 -6.52 -7.33 2.95
C ALA A 76 -6.26 -8.56 2.06
N LEU A 77 -6.19 -8.38 0.72
CA LEU A 77 -5.82 -9.46 -0.21
C LEU A 77 -4.40 -9.98 0.04
N ALA A 78 -3.44 -9.09 0.30
CA ALA A 78 -2.07 -9.48 0.62
C ALA A 78 -1.99 -10.25 1.94
N MET A 79 -2.70 -9.80 2.99
CA MET A 79 -2.72 -10.44 4.31
C MET A 79 -3.34 -11.83 4.29
N GLU A 80 -4.30 -12.10 3.40
CA GLU A 80 -4.91 -13.43 3.27
C GLU A 80 -3.94 -14.47 2.68
N GLN A 81 -2.99 -14.04 1.85
CA GLN A 81 -2.09 -14.95 1.11
C GLN A 81 -0.66 -14.99 1.68
N ASP A 82 -0.16 -13.89 2.24
CA ASP A 82 1.18 -13.79 2.80
C ASP A 82 1.20 -14.10 4.29
N GLY A 83 1.77 -15.24 4.68
CA GLY A 83 1.89 -15.65 6.09
C GLY A 83 2.80 -14.74 6.94
N SER A 84 3.57 -13.84 6.34
CA SER A 84 4.36 -12.84 7.05
C SER A 84 3.63 -11.50 7.23
N SER A 85 2.43 -11.36 6.66
CA SER A 85 1.57 -10.18 6.73
C SER A 85 0.31 -10.48 7.55
N GLY A 86 -0.15 -9.54 8.38
CA GLY A 86 -1.33 -9.78 9.22
C GLY A 86 -1.61 -8.70 10.26
N GLY A 87 -2.61 -8.97 11.10
CA GLY A 87 -3.01 -8.09 12.21
C GLY A 87 -4.04 -7.05 11.83
N VAL A 88 -3.62 -5.79 11.67
CA VAL A 88 -4.51 -4.64 11.49
C VAL A 88 -4.02 -3.75 10.34
N ILE A 89 -4.95 -3.08 9.65
CA ILE A 89 -4.60 -2.14 8.59
C ILE A 89 -4.55 -0.73 9.20
N ARG A 90 -3.42 -0.05 9.03
CA ARG A 90 -3.24 1.36 9.44
C ARG A 90 -3.17 2.21 8.18
N LEU A 91 -4.08 3.17 8.06
CA LEU A 91 -4.16 4.10 6.94
C LEU A 91 -3.86 5.52 7.44
N ALA A 92 -3.18 6.28 6.59
CA ALA A 92 -2.93 7.70 6.79
C ALA A 92 -3.27 8.43 5.49
N ALA A 93 -4.23 9.37 5.54
CA ALA A 93 -4.53 10.27 4.45
C ALA A 93 -3.83 11.61 4.73
N ILE A 94 -2.92 12.01 3.84
CA ILE A 94 -2.15 13.26 3.95
C ILE A 94 -2.67 14.22 2.89
N ALA A 95 -3.09 15.40 3.33
CA ALA A 95 -3.55 16.48 2.47
C ALA A 95 -3.11 17.84 3.05
N GLU A 96 -3.39 18.93 2.33
CA GLU A 96 -3.14 20.30 2.81
C GLU A 96 -3.59 20.58 4.26
N PRO A 97 -4.82 20.20 4.71
CA PRO A 97 -5.25 20.48 6.08
C PRO A 97 -4.51 19.66 7.14
N GLY A 98 -3.80 18.59 6.76
CA GLY A 98 -3.04 17.77 7.69
C GLY A 98 -3.14 16.27 7.40
N VAL A 99 -2.93 15.48 8.47
CA VAL A 99 -2.89 14.02 8.41
C VAL A 99 -4.07 13.43 9.18
N GLU A 100 -4.86 12.60 8.49
CA GLU A 100 -5.93 11.82 9.09
C GLU A 100 -5.51 10.36 9.22
N TRP A 101 -5.65 9.82 10.42
CA TRP A 101 -5.29 8.43 10.73
C TRP A 101 -6.53 7.58 10.89
N GLN A 102 -6.52 6.40 10.28
CA GLN A 102 -7.57 5.41 10.42
C GLN A 102 -6.95 4.03 10.68
N VAL A 103 -7.58 3.25 11.56
CA VAL A 103 -7.17 1.86 11.81
C VAL A 103 -8.38 0.96 11.57
N LEU A 104 -8.20 -0.05 10.74
CA LEU A 104 -9.22 -1.08 10.48
C LEU A 104 -8.86 -2.34 11.26
N LEU A 105 -9.78 -2.76 12.13
CA LEU A 105 -9.63 -3.89 13.04
C LEU A 105 -10.64 -4.99 12.71
N GLY A 106 -10.19 -6.25 12.73
CA GLY A 106 -11.07 -7.43 12.68
C GLY A 106 -12.10 -7.35 11.55
N ASP A 107 -13.38 -7.22 11.91
CA ASP A 107 -14.50 -7.18 10.96
C ASP A 107 -14.55 -5.93 10.07
N GLN A 108 -13.78 -4.89 10.37
CA GLN A 108 -13.67 -3.70 9.50
C GLN A 108 -12.74 -3.94 8.31
N ILE A 109 -11.92 -4.99 8.34
CA ILE A 109 -11.03 -5.35 7.24
C ILE A 109 -11.88 -5.99 6.14
N PRO A 110 -11.75 -5.55 4.87
CA PRO A 110 -12.49 -6.13 3.75
C PRO A 110 -12.30 -7.65 3.67
N LYS A 111 -13.40 -8.39 3.57
CA LYS A 111 -13.41 -9.85 3.42
C LYS A 111 -13.75 -10.20 1.97
N PHE A 112 -13.00 -11.15 1.41
CA PHE A 112 -13.21 -11.65 0.05
C PHE A 112 -13.75 -13.08 0.10
N THR A 113 -14.59 -13.42 -0.87
CA THR A 113 -15.24 -14.73 -0.93
C THR A 113 -14.20 -15.83 -1.14
N ILE A 114 -14.20 -16.82 -0.25
CA ILE A 114 -13.43 -18.05 -0.43
C ILE A 114 -14.19 -18.95 -1.41
N ALA A 115 -13.49 -19.45 -2.43
CA ALA A 115 -14.07 -20.38 -3.39
C ALA A 115 -14.32 -21.74 -2.72
N THR A 116 -15.54 -21.95 -2.22
CA THR A 116 -16.01 -23.26 -1.74
C THR A 116 -16.67 -24.02 -2.88
N LEU A 117 -16.55 -25.36 -2.86
CA LEU A 117 -17.31 -26.20 -3.78
C LEU A 117 -18.82 -25.95 -3.58
N PRO A 118 -19.62 -25.91 -4.66
CA PRO A 118 -21.06 -25.84 -4.52
C PRO A 118 -21.57 -27.08 -3.77
N PRO A 119 -22.65 -26.96 -2.98
CA PRO A 119 -23.27 -28.12 -2.34
C PRO A 119 -23.69 -29.13 -3.43
N LEU A 120 -23.44 -30.42 -3.16
CA LEU A 120 -23.79 -31.55 -4.02
C LEU A 120 -25.31 -31.66 -4.25
#